data_AF-A0A1Y1JY20-F1
#
_entry.id   AF-A0A1Y1JY20-F1
#
_cell.length_a   1.000
_cell.length_b   1.000
_cell.length_c   1.000
_cell.angle_alpha   90.00
_cell.angle_beta   90.00
_cell.angle_gamma   90.00
#
_symmetry.space_group_name_H-M   'P 1'
#
loop_
_entity.id
_entity.type
_entity.pdbx_description
1 polymer ?
#
loop_
_entity_poly.entity_id
_entity_poly.type
_entity_poly.pdbx_seq_one_letter_code
_entity_poly.pdbx_strand_id
1 'polypeptide(L)'
;VFEQEHLETSLRREHEKIITQDIPVRVLHPVTVETIMQPKVREPDVHIQLPPLLQLKAISDRFTKLALTGANSSKAPKLELSANMHGSLRLRIATETTDICSVWSDLENPELDPLQLERPVQEHPSTKFREEGPDRWATVRVDGRDWSR
;
A
#
# COMPACT_ATOMS: atom_id res chain seq x y z
N VAL A 1 0.72 45.06 18.21
CA VAL A 1 0.67 44.37 19.52
C VAL A 1 -0.64 43.63 19.53
N PHE A 2 -0.61 42.29 19.40
CA PHE A 2 -1.81 41.46 19.42
C PHE A 2 -2.02 41.00 20.86
N GLU A 3 -3.14 41.40 21.46
CA GLU A 3 -3.55 40.99 22.79
C GLU A 3 -4.17 39.60 22.70
N GLN A 4 -3.57 38.62 23.38
CA GLN A 4 -4.00 37.24 23.38
C GLN A 4 -5.14 37.09 24.38
N GLU A 5 -6.38 37.20 23.91
CA GLU A 5 -7.57 37.05 24.74
C GLU A 5 -7.73 35.58 25.15
N HIS A 6 -7.50 35.31 26.44
CA HIS A 6 -7.65 33.98 27.03
C HIS A 6 -9.14 33.75 27.33
N LEU A 7 -9.84 32.99 26.48
CA LEU A 7 -11.21 32.55 26.78
C LEU A 7 -11.20 31.59 27.98
N GLU A 8 -11.42 32.12 29.17
CA GLU A 8 -11.68 31.30 30.36
C GLU A 8 -13.13 30.80 30.35
N THR A 9 -13.36 29.62 29.75
CA THR A 9 -14.61 28.89 29.95
C THR A 9 -14.58 28.15 31.28
N SER A 10 -15.16 28.79 32.30
CA SER A 10 -15.33 28.32 33.67
C SER A 10 -16.34 27.16 33.80
N LEU A 11 -16.04 25.98 33.24
CA LEU A 11 -16.82 24.75 33.51
C LEU A 11 -15.89 23.53 33.62
N ARG A 12 -15.66 23.07 34.87
CA ARG A 12 -15.14 21.75 35.27
C ARG A 12 -13.64 21.48 35.05
N ARG A 13 -12.77 22.22 35.75
CA ARG A 13 -11.31 21.98 35.85
C ARG A 13 -10.92 20.82 36.79
N GLU A 14 -11.77 19.81 37.02
CA GLU A 14 -11.41 18.74 37.99
C GLU A 14 -10.54 17.63 37.40
N HIS A 15 -10.48 17.44 36.06
CA HIS A 15 -9.59 16.45 35.44
C HIS A 15 -8.90 16.99 34.17
N GLU A 16 -8.21 18.12 34.26
CA GLU A 16 -7.29 18.53 33.19
C GLU A 16 -6.00 17.71 33.29
N LYS A 17 -5.81 16.78 32.35
CA LYS A 17 -4.58 15.97 32.25
C LYS A 17 -3.69 16.55 31.17
N ILE A 18 -2.69 17.32 31.58
CA ILE A 18 -1.62 17.79 30.70
C ILE A 18 -0.64 16.63 30.49
N ILE A 19 -0.57 16.13 29.25
CA ILE A 19 0.36 15.05 28.87
C ILE A 19 1.55 15.70 28.16
N THR A 20 2.68 15.80 28.85
CA THR A 20 3.95 16.20 28.25
C THR A 20 4.67 14.95 27.73
N GLN A 21 4.97 14.91 26.43
CA GLN A 21 5.79 13.86 25.81
C GLN A 21 7.13 14.44 25.36
N ASP A 22 8.19 14.15 26.10
CA ASP A 22 9.56 14.42 25.68
C ASP A 22 10.00 13.36 24.66
N ILE A 23 9.91 13.70 23.38
CA ILE A 23 10.40 12.85 22.28
C ILE A 23 11.87 13.23 22.00
N PRO A 24 12.85 12.36 22.29
CA PRO A 24 14.25 12.68 22.06
C PRO A 24 14.54 12.76 20.56
N VAL A 25 14.91 13.94 20.07
CA VAL A 25 15.31 14.15 18.68
C VAL A 25 16.82 14.02 18.54
N ARG A 26 17.27 13.21 17.57
CA ARG A 26 18.68 13.14 17.18
C ARG A 26 18.91 14.01 15.96
N VAL A 27 19.77 15.02 16.09
CA VAL A 27 20.19 15.86 14.96
C VAL A 27 21.21 15.06 14.13
N LEU A 28 20.87 14.80 12.87
CA LEU A 28 21.75 14.12 11.92
C LEU A 28 22.58 15.15 11.14
N HIS A 29 23.84 14.82 10.87
CA HIS A 29 24.71 15.64 10.01
C HIS A 29 24.26 15.51 8.54
N PRO A 30 24.33 16.58 7.72
CA PRO A 30 23.86 16.57 6.33
C PRO A 30 24.41 15.40 5.49
N VAL A 31 25.68 15.03 5.69
CA VAL A 31 26.32 13.89 5.02
C VAL A 31 25.63 12.54 5.32
N THR A 32 25.09 12.37 6.54
CA THR A 32 24.31 11.18 6.90
C THR A 32 22.92 11.22 6.27
N VAL A 33 22.32 12.40 6.11
CA VAL A 33 21.01 12.59 5.48
C VAL A 33 21.05 12.22 4.00
N GLU A 34 22.16 12.53 3.29
CA GLU A 34 22.35 12.15 1.89
C GLU A 34 22.35 10.63 1.66
N THR A 35 22.71 9.86 2.69
CA THR A 35 22.64 8.38 2.62
C THR A 35 21.20 7.86 2.77
N ILE A 36 20.32 8.61 3.47
CA ILE A 36 18.93 8.24 3.74
C ILE A 36 18.03 8.92 2.69
N MET A 37 18.33 8.69 1.42
CA MET A 37 17.50 9.16 0.31
C MET A 37 16.35 8.17 0.05
N GLN A 38 15.24 8.70 -0.46
CA GLN A 38 14.14 7.86 -0.93
C GLN A 38 14.66 6.88 -1.98
N PRO A 39 14.41 5.57 -1.84
CA PRO A 39 14.80 4.61 -2.85
C PRO A 39 14.07 4.94 -4.15
N LYS A 40 14.83 5.06 -5.24
CA LYS A 40 14.24 5.22 -6.58
C LYS A 40 13.60 3.89 -6.97
N VAL A 41 12.27 3.86 -7.00
CA VAL A 41 11.49 2.72 -7.48
C VAL A 41 11.33 2.85 -9.00
N ARG A 42 11.26 1.73 -9.71
CA ARG A 42 10.95 1.72 -11.14
C ARG A 42 9.52 2.22 -11.38
N GLU A 43 9.26 2.78 -12.56
CA GLU A 43 7.91 3.14 -13.00
C GLU A 43 6.99 1.91 -12.95
N PRO A 44 5.81 2.00 -12.29
CA PRO A 44 4.89 0.88 -12.18
C PRO A 44 4.14 0.64 -13.48
N ASP A 45 3.92 -0.63 -13.81
CA ASP A 45 3.24 -1.03 -15.05
C ASP A 45 1.74 -0.68 -15.03
N VAL A 46 1.11 -0.75 -13.85
CA VAL A 46 -0.33 -0.55 -13.64
C VAL A 46 -0.55 0.40 -12.46
N HIS A 47 -1.45 1.36 -12.65
CA HIS A 47 -1.86 2.32 -11.65
C HIS A 47 -3.33 2.07 -11.28
N ILE A 48 -3.59 1.78 -10.01
CA ILE A 48 -4.93 1.50 -9.50
C ILE A 48 -5.06 2.02 -8.08
N GLN A 49 -6.22 2.61 -7.76
CA GLN A 49 -6.54 2.99 -6.40
C GLN A 49 -6.80 1.73 -5.57
N LEU A 50 -6.17 1.63 -4.41
CA LEU A 50 -6.33 0.45 -3.56
C LEU A 50 -7.71 0.42 -2.91
N PRO A 51 -8.33 -0.77 -2.77
CA PRO A 51 -9.51 -0.94 -1.91
C PRO A 51 -9.14 -0.64 -0.45
N PRO A 52 -10.13 -0.52 0.46
CA PRO A 52 -9.87 -0.26 1.87
C PRO A 52 -8.80 -1.18 2.45
N LEU A 53 -7.67 -0.60 2.88
CA LEU A 53 -6.47 -1.35 3.27
C LEU A 53 -6.73 -2.32 4.42
N LEU A 54 -7.67 -1.99 5.31
CA LEU A 54 -8.11 -2.87 6.39
C LEU A 54 -8.73 -4.17 5.85
N GLN A 55 -9.56 -4.08 4.80
CA GLN A 55 -10.17 -5.25 4.17
C GLN A 55 -9.12 -6.07 3.41
N LEU A 56 -8.24 -5.40 2.67
CA LEU A 56 -7.15 -6.04 1.94
C LEU A 56 -6.24 -6.81 2.91
N LYS A 57 -5.87 -6.19 4.04
CA LYS A 57 -5.11 -6.84 5.11
C LYS A 57 -5.87 -8.02 5.71
N ALA A 58 -7.15 -7.86 6.06
CA ALA A 58 -7.94 -8.94 6.66
C ALA A 58 -8.09 -10.16 5.72
N ILE A 59 -8.20 -9.96 4.42
CA ILE A 59 -8.24 -11.05 3.42
C ILE A 59 -6.85 -11.68 3.29
N SER A 60 -5.81 -10.86 3.17
CA SER A 60 -4.42 -11.30 3.06
C SER A 60 -3.97 -12.14 4.25
N ASP A 61 -4.27 -11.68 5.48
CA ASP A 61 -3.92 -12.39 6.72
C ASP A 61 -4.62 -13.76 6.82
N ARG A 62 -5.87 -13.86 6.35
CA ARG A 62 -6.59 -15.14 6.29
C ARG A 62 -5.97 -16.08 5.25
N PHE A 63 -5.59 -15.57 4.09
CA PHE A 63 -4.94 -16.38 3.04
C PHE A 63 -3.59 -16.91 3.53
N THR A 64 -2.76 -16.06 4.10
CA THR A 64 -1.47 -16.47 4.68
C THR A 64 -1.66 -17.53 5.76
N LYS A 65 -2.64 -17.38 6.66
CA LYS A 65 -2.97 -18.41 7.68
C LYS A 65 -3.36 -19.75 7.05
N LEU A 66 -4.27 -19.75 6.08
CA LEU A 66 -4.70 -20.97 5.39
C LEU A 66 -3.52 -21.66 4.70
N ALA A 67 -2.63 -20.89 4.09
CA ALA A 67 -1.49 -21.46 3.41
C ALA A 67 -0.38 -21.95 4.35
N LEU A 68 -0.24 -21.35 5.54
CA LEU A 68 0.62 -21.88 6.60
C LEU A 68 0.10 -23.20 7.18
N THR A 69 -1.22 -23.39 7.27
CA THR A 69 -1.80 -24.64 7.79
C THR A 69 -1.63 -25.84 6.85
N GLY A 70 -1.47 -25.59 5.54
CA GLY A 70 -1.28 -26.62 4.52
C GLY A 70 0.18 -26.84 4.09
N ALA A 71 1.12 -26.00 4.53
CA ALA A 71 2.51 -26.04 4.08
C ALA A 71 3.42 -26.75 5.10
N ASN A 72 4.05 -27.85 4.68
CA ASN A 72 5.10 -28.53 5.43
C ASN A 72 6.37 -27.65 5.51
N SER A 73 6.44 -26.78 6.53
CA SER A 73 7.60 -26.16 7.22
C SER A 73 8.76 -25.51 6.42
N SER A 74 8.89 -25.67 5.10
CA SER A 74 10.11 -25.32 4.36
C SER A 74 9.93 -24.27 3.26
N LYS A 75 8.70 -23.98 2.83
CA LYS A 75 8.41 -22.95 1.82
C LYS A 75 7.35 -22.00 2.34
N ALA A 76 7.64 -20.71 2.33
CA ALA A 76 6.62 -19.71 2.59
C ALA A 76 5.58 -19.74 1.47
N PRO A 77 4.30 -19.53 1.80
CA PRO A 77 3.27 -19.45 0.79
C PRO A 77 3.48 -18.20 -0.08
N LYS A 78 3.39 -18.38 -1.40
CA LYS A 78 3.51 -17.27 -2.37
C LYS A 78 2.13 -16.69 -2.62
N LEU A 79 1.99 -15.40 -2.36
CA LEU A 79 0.81 -14.61 -2.66
C LEU A 79 0.95 -14.01 -4.06
N GLU A 80 -0.10 -14.12 -4.88
CA GLU A 80 -0.16 -13.48 -6.19
C GLU A 80 -1.07 -12.26 -6.10
N LEU A 81 -0.48 -11.08 -6.30
CA LEU A 81 -1.22 -9.84 -6.45
C LEU A 81 -1.26 -9.48 -7.93
N SER A 82 -2.46 -9.39 -8.49
CA SER A 82 -2.67 -9.02 -9.88
C SER A 82 -3.55 -7.76 -9.96
N ALA A 83 -3.25 -6.84 -10.86
CA ALA A 83 -4.05 -5.65 -11.10
C ALA A 83 -4.16 -5.36 -12.60
N ASN A 84 -5.25 -4.71 -13.02
CA ASN A 84 -5.44 -4.25 -14.39
C ASN A 84 -5.65 -2.73 -14.47
N MET A 85 -5.62 -2.18 -15.68
CA MET A 85 -5.94 -0.77 -15.97
C MET A 85 -7.45 -0.55 -16.22
N HIS A 86 -8.30 -1.42 -15.67
CA HIS A 86 -9.76 -1.41 -15.85
C HIS A 86 -10.52 -1.52 -14.51
N GLY A 87 -9.87 -1.17 -13.40
CA GLY A 87 -10.50 -1.11 -12.09
C GLY A 87 -10.66 -2.44 -11.37
N SER A 88 -9.89 -3.47 -11.74
CA SER A 88 -9.88 -4.77 -11.08
C SER A 88 -8.54 -5.06 -10.42
N LEU A 89 -8.61 -5.45 -9.15
CA LEU A 89 -7.50 -5.97 -8.36
C LEU A 89 -7.83 -7.38 -7.90
N ARG A 90 -6.86 -8.28 -7.93
CA ARG A 90 -7.00 -9.68 -7.57
C ARG A 90 -5.89 -10.09 -6.64
N LEU A 91 -6.27 -10.79 -5.59
CA LEU A 91 -5.36 -11.47 -4.70
C LEU A 91 -5.62 -12.97 -4.78
N ARG A 92 -4.61 -13.76 -5.11
CA ARG A 92 -4.71 -15.21 -5.21
C ARG A 92 -3.65 -15.88 -4.35
N ILE A 93 -4.02 -17.03 -3.80
CA ILE A 93 -3.10 -17.95 -3.15
C ILE A 93 -3.35 -19.35 -3.68
N ALA A 94 -2.28 -20.03 -4.11
CA ALA A 94 -2.33 -21.38 -4.63
C ALA A 94 -1.44 -22.28 -3.76
N THR A 95 -2.06 -23.23 -3.06
CA THR A 95 -1.37 -24.29 -2.32
C THR A 95 -1.73 -25.65 -2.91
N GLU A 96 -1.09 -26.73 -2.41
CA GLU A 96 -1.37 -28.10 -2.86
C GLU A 96 -2.81 -28.53 -2.58
N THR A 97 -3.44 -27.96 -1.56
CA THR A 97 -4.77 -28.35 -1.08
C THR A 97 -5.85 -27.33 -1.38
N THR A 98 -5.52 -26.06 -1.65
CA THR A 98 -6.53 -25.02 -1.84
C THR A 98 -6.04 -23.91 -2.78
N ASP A 99 -6.90 -23.53 -3.71
CA ASP A 99 -6.73 -22.33 -4.55
C ASP A 99 -7.82 -21.34 -4.16
N ILE A 100 -7.43 -20.17 -3.64
CA ILE A 100 -8.37 -19.12 -3.24
C ILE A 100 -8.01 -17.84 -3.97
N CYS A 101 -9.05 -17.18 -4.49
CA CYS A 101 -8.94 -15.95 -5.23
C CYS A 101 -9.98 -14.95 -4.70
N SER A 102 -9.53 -13.76 -4.32
CA SER A 102 -10.40 -12.61 -4.05
C SER A 102 -10.19 -11.58 -5.15
N VAL A 103 -11.29 -11.04 -5.68
CA VAL A 103 -11.29 -10.01 -6.72
C VAL A 103 -12.06 -8.82 -6.18
N TRP A 104 -11.48 -7.64 -6.35
CA TRP A 104 -12.13 -6.35 -6.17
C TRP A 104 -12.34 -5.76 -7.56
N SER A 105 -13.57 -5.35 -7.85
CA SER A 105 -13.96 -4.64 -9.07
C SER A 105 -14.29 -3.18 -8.75
N ASP A 106 -14.51 -2.38 -9.79
CA ASP A 106 -14.98 -0.99 -9.69
C ASP A 106 -14.01 -0.06 -8.94
N LEU A 107 -12.71 -0.34 -9.04
CA LEU A 107 -11.64 0.52 -8.54
C LEU A 107 -11.31 1.60 -9.58
N GLU A 108 -10.87 2.77 -9.11
CA GLU A 108 -10.48 3.86 -9.99
C GLU A 108 -9.02 3.70 -10.46
N ASN A 109 -8.77 3.90 -11.75
CA ASN A 109 -7.42 4.02 -12.29
C ASN A 109 -7.11 5.51 -12.47
N PRO A 110 -6.15 6.09 -11.72
CA PRO A 110 -5.85 7.51 -11.83
C PRO A 110 -5.31 7.85 -13.22
N GLU A 111 -5.63 9.05 -13.70
CA GLU A 111 -5.10 9.56 -14.95
C GLU A 111 -3.61 9.86 -14.80
N LEU A 112 -2.83 9.49 -15.82
CA LEU A 112 -1.38 9.70 -15.84
C LEU A 112 -1.10 11.14 -16.28
N ASP A 113 -0.51 11.95 -15.40
CA ASP A 113 -0.07 13.29 -15.78
C ASP A 113 1.21 13.18 -16.64
N PRO A 114 1.18 13.62 -17.91
CA PRO A 114 2.33 13.57 -18.81
C PRO A 114 3.53 14.41 -18.33
N LEU A 115 3.35 15.32 -17.37
CA LEU A 115 4.44 16.12 -16.79
C LEU A 115 5.21 15.37 -15.69
N GLN A 116 4.63 14.30 -15.14
CA GLN A 116 5.23 13.51 -14.05
C GLN A 116 5.85 12.18 -14.53
N LEU A 117 5.70 11.85 -15.82
CA LEU A 117 6.24 10.63 -16.41
C LEU A 117 7.65 10.87 -16.99
N GLU A 118 8.57 9.93 -16.81
CA GLU A 118 9.90 9.99 -17.44
C GLU A 118 9.82 9.73 -18.96
N ARG A 119 8.70 9.17 -19.43
CA ARG A 119 8.45 8.77 -20.82
C ARG A 119 7.11 9.31 -21.32
N PRO A 120 6.95 9.53 -22.64
CA PRO A 120 5.68 9.94 -23.21
C PRO A 120 4.58 8.92 -22.88
N VAL A 121 3.38 9.42 -22.56
CA VAL A 121 2.23 8.61 -22.09
C VAL A 121 1.87 7.47 -23.05
N GLN A 122 2.11 7.64 -24.36
CA GLN A 122 1.85 6.65 -25.40
C GLN A 122 2.78 5.43 -25.31
N GLU A 123 4.00 5.59 -24.82
CA GLU A 123 4.96 4.49 -24.67
C GLU A 123 4.91 3.88 -23.26
N HIS A 124 4.17 4.50 -22.33
CA HIS A 124 4.06 4.06 -20.95
C HIS A 124 3.34 2.70 -20.88
N PRO A 125 3.86 1.73 -20.10
CA PRO A 125 3.26 0.40 -19.96
C PRO A 125 1.77 0.48 -19.64
N SER A 126 1.37 1.38 -18.74
CA SER A 126 -0.04 1.55 -18.36
C SER A 126 -0.99 1.91 -19.52
N THR A 127 -0.53 2.61 -20.55
CA THR A 127 -1.35 2.89 -21.75
C THR A 127 -1.52 1.64 -22.59
N LYS A 128 -0.45 0.84 -22.76
CA LYS A 128 -0.52 -0.48 -23.42
C LYS A 128 -1.43 -1.44 -22.68
N PHE A 129 -1.33 -1.50 -21.34
CA PHE A 129 -2.23 -2.31 -20.51
C PHE A 129 -3.70 -1.87 -20.62
N ARG A 130 -3.98 -0.59 -20.91
CA ARG A 130 -5.32 -0.07 -21.17
C ARG A 130 -5.83 -0.40 -22.58
N GLU A 131 -4.94 -0.41 -23.57
CA GLU A 131 -5.27 -0.76 -24.97
C GLU A 131 -5.42 -2.28 -25.18
N GLU A 132 -4.67 -3.10 -24.44
CA GLU A 132 -4.73 -4.57 -24.48
C GLU A 132 -6.03 -5.14 -23.85
N GLY A 133 -6.80 -4.32 -23.14
CA GLY A 133 -8.15 -4.64 -22.66
C GLY A 133 -8.23 -5.18 -21.21
N PRO A 134 -9.45 -5.49 -20.73
CA PRO A 134 -9.72 -5.81 -19.32
C PRO A 134 -9.14 -7.15 -18.86
N ASP A 135 -8.82 -8.03 -19.80
CA ASP A 135 -8.24 -9.36 -19.56
C ASP A 135 -6.71 -9.33 -19.36
N ARG A 136 -6.09 -8.14 -19.44
CA ARG A 136 -4.66 -7.97 -19.22
C ARG A 136 -4.36 -7.58 -17.77
N TRP A 137 -3.61 -8.42 -17.08
CA TRP A 137 -3.27 -8.24 -15.67
C TRP A 137 -1.75 -8.17 -15.48
N ALA A 138 -1.27 -7.16 -14.77
CA ALA A 138 0.08 -7.16 -14.21
C ALA A 138 0.07 -8.00 -12.93
N THR A 139 0.97 -8.98 -12.83
CA THR A 139 1.02 -9.92 -11.68
C THR A 139 2.36 -9.85 -10.99
N VAL A 140 2.32 -9.68 -9.67
CA VAL A 140 3.49 -9.71 -8.78
C VAL A 140 3.31 -10.83 -7.78
N ARG A 141 4.40 -11.55 -7.53
CA ARG A 141 4.45 -12.62 -6.51
C ARG A 141 5.17 -12.10 -5.28
N VAL A 142 4.50 -12.16 -4.14
CA VAL A 142 5.03 -11.71 -2.85
C VAL A 142 5.09 -12.89 -1.88
N ASP A 143 6.10 -12.91 -1.02
CA ASP A 143 6.19 -13.88 0.06
C ASP A 143 5.17 -13.55 1.16
N GLY A 144 4.34 -14.51 1.56
CA GLY A 144 3.32 -14.30 2.59
C GLY A 144 3.90 -13.89 3.96
N ARG A 145 5.17 -14.21 4.24
CA ARG A 145 5.86 -13.77 5.47
C ARG A 145 6.19 -12.28 5.45
N ASP A 146 6.58 -11.75 4.30
CA ASP A 146 6.90 -10.32 4.16
C ASP A 146 5.63 -9.47 4.03
N TRP A 147 4.56 -10.04 3.49
CA TRP A 147 3.28 -9.34 3.28
C TRP A 147 2.42 -9.16 4.55
N SER A 148 2.63 -10.00 5.58
CA SER A 148 1.82 -9.98 6.81
C SER A 148 2.42 -9.17 7.97
N ARG A 149 3.68 -8.73 7.83
CA ARG A 149 4.37 -7.84 8.79
C ARG A 149 3.92 -6.39 8.62
#